data_AF-A0A9P9DHW5-F1
#
_entry.id   AF-A0A9P9DHW5-F1
#
_cell.length_a   1.000
_cell.length_b   1.000
_cell.length_c   1.000
_cell.angle_alpha   90.00
_cell.angle_beta   90.00
_cell.angle_gamma   90.00
#
_symmetry.space_group_name_H-M   'P 1'
#
loop_
_entity.id
_entity.type
_entity.pdbx_description
1 polymer ?
#
loop_
_entity_poly.entity_id
_entity_poly.type
_entity_poly.pdbx_seq_one_letter_code
_entity_poly.pdbx_strand_id
1 'polypeptide(L)'
;NPYDASRRDQMLLYVGGEGGTGKSRVIKAIVAGMDLMMRKHEVILMAPTGAAADNISGNTYHTSLGISISKTQKPTVSARVKKLWSRKTIILMDEVSMLDLTSLSMINNQ
;
A
#
# COMPACT_ATOMS: atom_id res chain seq x y z
N ASN A 1 5.60 -21.42 -11.75
CA ASN A 1 5.29 -20.01 -12.03
C ASN A 1 6.16 -19.15 -11.10
N PRO A 2 7.02 -18.23 -11.59
CA PRO A 2 7.82 -17.36 -10.73
C PRO A 2 6.98 -16.44 -9.82
N TYR A 3 5.67 -16.36 -10.02
CA TYR A 3 4.73 -15.60 -9.17
C TYR A 3 3.92 -16.47 -8.20
N ASP A 4 4.39 -17.68 -7.90
CA ASP A 4 3.78 -18.55 -6.89
C ASP A 4 4.03 -17.99 -5.48
N ALA A 5 3.00 -17.34 -4.91
CA ALA A 5 3.04 -16.74 -3.58
C ALA A 5 3.25 -17.77 -2.45
N SER A 6 2.99 -19.06 -2.68
CA SER A 6 3.16 -20.12 -1.68
C SER A 6 4.63 -20.50 -1.42
N ARG A 7 5.56 -19.98 -2.24
CA ARG A 7 6.98 -20.34 -2.22
C ARG A 7 7.92 -19.16 -1.93
N ARG A 8 7.41 -18.01 -1.49
CA ARG A 8 8.21 -16.82 -1.22
C ARG A 8 7.99 -16.33 0.20
N ASP A 9 9.08 -16.13 0.91
CA ASP A 9 9.06 -15.33 2.13
C ASP A 9 8.68 -13.90 1.77
N GLN A 10 7.70 -13.35 2.47
CA GLN A 10 7.30 -11.97 2.29
C GLN A 10 8.45 -11.06 2.72
N MET A 11 8.97 -10.26 1.80
CA MET A 11 9.96 -9.24 2.14
C MET A 11 9.25 -8.03 2.77
N LEU A 12 9.62 -7.70 4.00
CA LEU A 12 9.19 -6.49 4.70
C LEU A 12 10.38 -5.55 4.83
N LEU A 13 10.19 -4.29 4.42
CA LEU A 13 11.21 -3.24 4.49
C LEU A 13 10.65 -2.01 5.19
N TYR A 14 11.44 -1.46 6.11
CA TYR A 14 11.15 -0.19 6.77
C TYR A 14 12.24 0.82 6.42
N VAL A 15 11.83 2.01 5.99
CA VAL A 15 12.72 3.14 5.70
C VAL A 15 12.40 4.27 6.67
N GLY A 16 13.23 4.40 7.71
CA GLY A 16 13.15 5.47 8.69
C GLY A 16 14.04 6.66 8.35
N GLY A 17 13.82 7.78 9.04
CA GLY A 17 14.64 8.99 8.93
C GLY A 17 13.85 10.24 9.25
N GLU A 18 14.54 11.32 9.58
CA GLU A 18 13.93 12.61 9.90
C GLU A 18 13.17 13.22 8.71
N GLY A 19 12.38 14.27 8.98
CA GLY A 19 11.71 15.04 7.95
C GLY A 19 12.71 15.62 6.95
N GLY A 20 12.37 15.64 5.66
CA GLY A 20 13.24 16.21 4.62
C GLY A 20 14.38 15.31 4.12
N THR A 21 14.55 14.10 4.65
CA THR A 21 15.59 13.14 4.20
C THR A 21 15.31 12.44 2.88
N GLY A 22 14.18 12.77 2.21
CA GLY A 22 13.85 12.22 0.89
C GLY A 22 13.21 10.83 0.89
N LYS A 23 12.65 10.34 2.02
CA LYS A 23 11.95 9.04 2.08
C LYS A 23 10.88 8.86 0.99
N SER A 24 9.99 9.84 0.79
CA SER A 24 8.99 9.79 -0.30
C SER A 24 9.62 9.82 -1.70
N ARG A 25 10.87 10.32 -1.85
CA ARG A 25 11.62 10.23 -3.10
C ARG A 25 12.07 8.80 -3.39
N VAL A 26 12.42 8.01 -2.37
CA VAL A 26 12.71 6.58 -2.51
C VAL A 26 11.49 5.83 -3.06
N ILE A 27 10.30 6.11 -2.52
CA ILE A 27 9.04 5.54 -3.03
C ILE A 27 8.84 5.88 -4.51
N LYS A 28 9.01 7.16 -4.89
CA LYS A 28 8.91 7.61 -6.30
C LYS A 28 9.93 6.94 -7.21
N ALA A 29 11.15 6.72 -6.73
CA ALA A 29 12.20 6.03 -7.48
C ALA A 29 11.86 4.55 -7.72
N ILE A 30 11.33 3.85 -6.70
CA ILE A 30 10.86 2.46 -6.85
C ILE A 30 9.74 2.39 -7.88
N VAL A 31 8.75 3.29 -7.81
CA VAL A 31 7.65 3.34 -8.79
C VAL A 31 8.17 3.60 -10.20
N ALA A 32 9.10 4.53 -10.37
CA ALA A 32 9.72 4.82 -11.66
C ALA A 32 10.48 3.59 -12.22
N GLY A 33 11.24 2.88 -11.37
CA GLY A 33 11.92 1.64 -11.77
C GLY A 33 10.93 0.54 -12.21
N MET A 34 9.82 0.39 -11.48
CA MET A 34 8.76 -0.54 -11.86
C MET A 34 8.07 -0.13 -13.17
N ASP A 35 7.93 1.16 -13.45
CA ASP A 35 7.40 1.68 -14.71
C ASP A 35 8.31 1.35 -15.89
N LEU A 36 9.62 1.54 -15.72
CA LEU A 36 10.63 1.16 -16.73
C LEU A 36 10.61 -0.34 -17.05
N MET A 37 10.23 -1.17 -16.09
CA MET A 37 10.05 -2.62 -16.28
C MET A 37 8.66 -3.01 -16.80
N MET A 38 7.78 -2.03 -17.11
CA MET A 38 6.37 -2.25 -17.51
C MET A 38 5.52 -2.94 -16.42
N ARG A 39 5.93 -2.85 -15.16
CA ARG A 39 5.34 -3.54 -14.00
C ARG A 39 4.76 -2.59 -12.95
N LYS A 40 4.65 -1.29 -13.25
CA LYS A 40 3.99 -0.30 -12.36
C LYS A 40 2.59 -0.72 -11.92
N HIS A 41 1.86 -1.44 -12.77
CA HIS A 41 0.54 -1.96 -12.46
C HIS A 41 0.52 -2.96 -11.30
N GLU A 42 1.66 -3.54 -10.91
CA GLU A 42 1.79 -4.45 -9.77
C GLU A 42 1.98 -3.71 -8.42
N VAL A 43 2.21 -2.39 -8.45
CA VAL A 43 2.46 -1.57 -7.26
C VAL A 43 1.15 -0.96 -6.77
N ILE A 44 0.93 -0.97 -5.45
CA ILE A 44 -0.08 -0.17 -4.78
C ILE A 44 0.59 0.78 -3.78
N LEU A 45 0.19 2.05 -3.83
CA LEU A 45 0.71 3.12 -2.99
C LEU A 45 -0.36 3.53 -1.99
N MET A 46 0.00 3.51 -0.70
CA MET A 46 -0.91 3.81 0.38
C MET A 46 -0.31 4.80 1.37
N ALA A 47 -1.17 5.57 2.03
CA ALA A 47 -0.79 6.38 3.19
C ALA A 47 -1.94 6.49 4.20
N PRO A 48 -1.69 6.96 5.43
CA PRO A 48 -2.74 7.14 6.44
C PRO A 48 -3.69 8.30 6.14
N THR A 49 -3.18 9.40 5.59
CA THR A 49 -3.94 10.62 5.31
C THR A 49 -4.07 10.88 3.81
N GLY A 50 -5.09 11.65 3.42
CA GLY A 50 -5.28 12.05 2.01
C GLY A 50 -4.08 12.84 1.49
N ALA A 51 -3.59 13.83 2.25
CA ALA A 51 -2.45 14.64 1.85
C ALA A 51 -1.16 13.81 1.64
N ALA A 52 -0.88 12.85 2.52
CA ALA A 52 0.27 11.96 2.35
C ALA A 52 0.09 11.02 1.15
N ALA A 53 -1.13 10.54 0.91
CA ALA A 53 -1.43 9.71 -0.26
C ALA A 53 -1.24 10.49 -1.55
N ASP A 54 -1.70 11.74 -1.62
CA ASP A 54 -1.55 12.62 -2.79
C ASP A 54 -0.07 12.88 -3.11
N ASN A 55 0.77 13.07 -2.08
CA ASN A 55 2.21 13.30 -2.23
C ASN A 55 2.95 12.16 -2.96
N ILE A 56 2.47 10.93 -2.80
CA ILE A 56 3.00 9.73 -3.47
C ILE A 56 2.13 9.29 -4.66
N SER A 57 1.09 10.04 -5.02
CA SER A 57 0.11 9.64 -6.05
C SER A 57 -0.57 8.29 -5.77
N GLY A 58 -0.87 8.04 -4.49
CA GLY A 58 -1.54 6.85 -3.99
C GLY A 58 -2.96 7.11 -3.49
N ASN A 59 -3.45 6.20 -2.65
CA ASN A 59 -4.74 6.34 -1.96
C ASN A 59 -4.54 6.16 -0.45
N THR A 60 -5.55 6.49 0.36
CA THR A 60 -5.49 6.08 1.77
C THR A 60 -5.56 4.56 1.91
N TYR A 61 -4.96 3.98 2.96
CA TYR A 61 -5.09 2.55 3.22
C TYR A 61 -6.56 2.14 3.41
N HIS A 62 -7.37 3.01 4.03
CA HIS A 62 -8.82 2.84 4.12
C HIS A 62 -9.48 2.63 2.75
N THR A 63 -9.17 3.51 1.79
CA THR A 63 -9.75 3.45 0.44
C THR A 63 -9.28 2.24 -0.33
N SER A 64 -8.01 1.89 -0.16
CA SER A 64 -7.34 0.79 -0.86
C SER A 64 -7.79 -0.57 -0.36
N LEU A 65 -8.01 -0.72 0.95
CA LEU A 65 -8.49 -1.96 1.58
C LEU A 65 -10.03 -2.04 1.65
N GLY A 66 -10.74 -0.96 1.29
CA GLY A 66 -12.19 -0.93 1.39
C GLY A 66 -12.71 -0.92 2.83
N ILE A 67 -11.92 -0.39 3.76
CA ILE A 67 -12.29 -0.27 5.17
C ILE A 67 -13.35 0.82 5.29
N SER A 68 -14.56 0.44 5.66
CA SER A 68 -15.63 1.40 5.96
C SER A 68 -15.52 1.87 7.40
N ILE A 69 -15.65 3.18 7.61
CA ILE A 69 -15.69 3.80 8.94
C ILE A 69 -17.04 3.51 9.64
N SER A 70 -18.10 3.21 8.86
CA SER A 70 -19.43 2.92 9.40
C SER A 70 -19.56 1.45 9.83
N LYS A 71 -19.71 1.21 11.14
CA LYS A 71 -19.84 -0.12 11.78
C LYS A 71 -21.10 -0.92 11.41
N THR A 72 -21.97 -0.41 10.56
CA THR A 72 -23.32 -0.94 10.32
C THR A 72 -23.42 -1.94 9.16
N GLN A 73 -22.36 -2.17 8.40
CA GLN A 73 -22.39 -3.12 7.27
C GLN A 73 -21.30 -4.18 7.41
N LYS A 74 -21.66 -5.45 7.15
CA LYS A 74 -20.69 -6.55 7.01
C LYS A 74 -19.64 -6.14 5.95
N PRO A 75 -18.33 -6.33 6.20
CA PRO A 75 -17.29 -5.95 5.27
C PRO A 75 -17.38 -6.83 4.03
N THR A 76 -18.10 -6.36 3.01
CA THR A 76 -18.07 -6.97 1.69
C THR A 76 -17.02 -6.23 0.89
N VAL A 77 -15.91 -6.91 0.56
CA VAL A 77 -14.87 -6.34 -0.30
C VAL A 77 -15.50 -6.03 -1.66
N SER A 78 -15.68 -4.75 -1.96
CA SER A 78 -16.30 -4.31 -3.20
C SER A 78 -15.57 -4.83 -4.43
N ALA A 79 -16.28 -5.03 -5.54
CA ALA A 79 -15.68 -5.42 -6.82
C ALA A 79 -14.57 -4.44 -7.26
N ARG A 80 -14.72 -3.15 -6.91
CA ARG A 80 -13.70 -2.11 -7.11
C ARG A 80 -12.41 -2.43 -6.38
N VAL A 81 -12.49 -2.80 -5.09
CA VAL A 81 -11.31 -3.14 -4.28
C VAL A 81 -10.68 -4.44 -4.79
N LYS A 82 -11.46 -5.47 -5.10
CA LYS A 82 -10.92 -6.71 -5.72
C LYS A 82 -10.17 -6.42 -7.02
N LYS A 83 -10.72 -5.55 -7.87
CA LYS A 83 -10.07 -5.12 -9.12
C LYS A 83 -8.80 -4.32 -8.86
N LEU A 84 -8.79 -3.45 -7.85
CA LEU A 84 -7.61 -2.67 -7.44
C LEU A 84 -6.46 -3.58 -7.01
N TRP A 85 -6.75 -4.64 -6.26
CA TRP A 85 -5.76 -5.62 -5.78
C TRP A 85 -5.38 -6.68 -6.81
N SER A 86 -6.11 -6.76 -7.93
CA SER A 86 -5.80 -7.70 -9.00
C SER A 86 -4.38 -7.48 -9.54
N ARG A 87 -3.55 -8.53 -9.50
CA ARG A 87 -2.16 -8.55 -9.97
C ARG A 87 -1.19 -7.65 -9.17
N LYS A 88 -1.59 -7.16 -7.98
CA LYS A 88 -0.66 -6.44 -7.10
C LYS A 88 0.32 -7.40 -6.43
N THR A 89 1.59 -7.03 -6.41
CA THR A 89 2.67 -7.82 -5.79
C THR A 89 3.53 -6.98 -4.83
N ILE A 90 3.42 -5.64 -4.91
CA ILE A 90 4.20 -4.70 -4.09
C ILE A 90 3.26 -3.69 -3.43
N ILE A 91 3.38 -3.57 -2.11
CA ILE A 91 2.72 -2.54 -1.31
C ILE A 91 3.79 -1.55 -0.83
N LEU A 92 3.60 -0.26 -1.09
CA LEU A 92 4.41 0.81 -0.49
C LEU A 92 3.51 1.70 0.35
N MET A 93 3.89 1.90 1.62
CA MET A 93 3.19 2.75 2.57
C MET A 93 4.07 3.92 2.98
N ASP A 94 3.61 5.15 2.74
CA ASP A 94 4.25 6.37 3.26
C ASP A 94 3.63 6.75 4.62
N GLU A 95 4.37 7.53 5.41
CA GLU A 95 3.96 7.99 6.75
C GLU A 95 3.50 6.86 7.69
N VAL A 96 4.16 5.70 7.61
CA VAL A 96 3.84 4.51 8.43
C VAL A 96 3.94 4.79 9.93
N SER A 97 4.69 5.82 10.34
CA SER A 97 4.78 6.29 11.73
C SER A 97 3.45 6.82 12.29
N MET A 98 2.47 7.14 11.45
CA MET A 98 1.13 7.54 11.88
C MET A 98 0.19 6.35 12.12
N LEU A 99 0.60 5.11 11.79
CA LEU A 99 -0.23 3.92 12.00
C LEU A 99 -0.09 3.41 13.43
N ASP A 100 -1.24 3.11 14.06
CA ASP A 100 -1.27 2.37 15.31
C ASP A 100 -1.25 0.85 15.05
N LEU A 101 -1.06 0.06 16.11
CA LEU A 101 -1.03 -1.40 16.02
C LEU A 101 -2.37 -1.98 15.55
N THR A 102 -3.49 -1.30 15.86
CA THR A 102 -4.83 -1.69 15.41
C THR A 102 -4.94 -1.61 13.90
N SER A 103 -4.53 -0.48 13.31
CA SER A 103 -4.54 -0.28 11.87
C SER A 103 -3.59 -1.24 11.15
N LEU A 104 -2.40 -1.47 11.71
CA LEU A 104 -1.44 -2.42 11.15
C LEU A 104 -1.98 -3.87 11.17
N SER A 105 -2.63 -4.28 12.26
CA SER A 105 -3.30 -5.59 12.36
C SER A 105 -4.45 -5.71 11.34
N MET A 106 -5.23 -4.64 11.14
CA MET A 106 -6.28 -4.64 10.11
C MET A 106 -5.69 -4.78 8.70
N ILE A 107 -4.57 -4.12 8.41
CA ILE A 107 -3.87 -4.25 7.12
C ILE A 107 -3.38 -5.69 6.91
N ASN A 108 -2.83 -6.31 7.95
CA ASN A 108 -2.29 -7.67 7.86
C ASN A 108 -3.37 -8.75 7.64
N ASN A 109 -4.58 -8.51 8.14
CA ASN A 109 -5.66 -9.51 8.14
C ASN A 109 -6.66 -9.35 6.97
N GLN A 110 -6.41 -8.41 6.04
CA GLN A 110 -7.18 -8.23 4.81
C GLN A 110 -6.60 -9.06 3.67
#